data_AF-A0A543GEB4-F1
#
_entry.id   AF-A0A543GEB4-F1
#
_cell.length_a   1.000
_cell.length_b   1.000
_cell.length_c   1.000
_cell.angle_alpha   90.00
_cell.angle_beta   90.00
_cell.angle_gamma   90.00
#
_symmetry.space_group_name_H-M   'P 1'
#
loop_
_entity.id
_entity.type
_entity.pdbx_description
1 polymer ?
#
loop_
_entity_poly.entity_id
_entity_poly.type
_entity_poly.pdbx_seq_one_letter_code
_entity_poly.pdbx_strand_id
1 'polypeptide(L)'
;MDLRLDDSGLAAELPRPDHPQDQIHDVPFRPVQFSDDDLPTALERAATWLRRTQEWLGEPVDVIAIHLDYDDQDGSPYYEVKLLCNDEDLAGAPVALRAARRSDG
;
A
#
# COMPACT_ATOMS: atom_id res chain seq x y z
N MET A 1 12.76 19.39 20.97
CA MET A 1 13.06 19.85 19.60
C MET A 1 11.74 19.75 18.87
N ASP A 2 11.11 20.88 18.58
CA ASP A 2 9.77 20.87 17.98
C ASP A 2 9.88 20.78 16.46
N LEU A 3 9.16 19.82 15.88
CA LEU A 3 9.12 19.58 14.45
C LEU A 3 8.39 20.74 13.76
N ARG A 4 9.07 21.46 12.87
CA ARG A 4 8.47 22.53 12.05
C ARG A 4 8.00 21.96 10.73
N LEU A 5 6.68 21.94 10.53
CA LEU A 5 6.04 21.49 9.29
C LEU A 5 5.54 22.69 8.47
N ASP A 6 5.48 22.53 7.15
CA ASP A 6 4.83 23.46 6.23
C ASP A 6 3.34 23.13 6.02
N ASP A 7 2.66 23.89 5.15
CA ASP A 7 1.23 23.73 4.88
C ASP A 7 0.86 22.38 4.23
N SER A 8 1.85 21.64 3.73
CA SER A 8 1.68 20.28 3.22
C SER A 8 1.99 19.19 4.26
N GLY A 9 2.28 19.58 5.50
CA GLY A 9 2.63 18.65 6.58
C GLY A 9 4.04 18.07 6.48
N LEU A 10 4.90 18.63 5.62
CA LEU A 10 6.29 18.18 5.43
C LEU A 10 7.24 19.04 6.24
N ALA A 11 8.39 18.47 6.64
CA ALA A 11 9.41 19.23 7.35
C ALA A 11 9.84 20.45 6.52
N ALA A 12 9.88 21.63 7.13
CA ALA A 12 10.15 22.88 6.42
C ALA A 12 11.53 22.92 5.72
N GLU A 13 12.47 22.09 6.19
CA GLU A 13 13.82 21.95 5.62
C GLU A 13 13.95 20.75 4.66
N LEU A 14 12.84 20.05 4.35
CA LEU A 14 12.84 18.95 3.40
C LEU A 14 13.18 19.48 1.99
N PRO A 15 14.24 18.96 1.34
CA PRO A 15 14.54 19.32 -0.04
C PRO A 15 13.34 19.05 -0.96
N ARG A 16 12.99 20.03 -1.79
CA ARG A 16 11.95 19.88 -2.81
C ARG A 16 12.59 19.52 -4.16
N PRO A 17 11.90 18.73 -5.01
CA PRO A 17 12.35 18.50 -6.38
C PRO A 17 12.52 19.83 -7.14
N ASP A 18 13.61 19.96 -7.90
CA ASP A 18 13.91 21.20 -8.64
C ASP A 18 13.07 21.35 -9.92
N HIS A 19 12.57 20.24 -10.47
CA HIS A 19 11.85 20.24 -11.73
C HIS A 19 10.36 20.58 -11.53
N PRO A 20 9.76 21.50 -12.31
CA PRO A 20 8.38 21.99 -12.07
C PRO A 20 7.26 20.94 -12.16
N GLN A 21 7.54 19.77 -12.75
CA GLN A 21 6.58 18.68 -12.87
C GLN A 21 6.70 17.67 -11.74
N ASP A 22 7.80 17.69 -10.99
CA ASP A 22 8.06 16.75 -9.92
C ASP A 22 7.35 17.22 -8.65
N GLN A 23 6.65 16.31 -8.01
CA GLN A 23 5.81 16.63 -6.86
C GLN A 23 6.01 15.57 -5.78
N ILE A 24 6.00 16.01 -4.52
CA ILE A 24 5.84 15.12 -3.39
C ILE A 24 4.34 14.91 -3.24
N HIS A 25 3.87 13.71 -3.56
CA HIS A 25 2.47 13.32 -3.42
C HIS A 25 2.25 12.62 -2.09
N ASP A 26 1.12 12.93 -1.46
CA ASP A 26 0.56 12.10 -0.40
C ASP A 26 -0.43 11.14 -1.06
N VAL A 27 -0.12 9.84 -1.01
CA VAL A 27 -0.96 8.80 -1.61
C VAL A 27 -1.62 8.04 -0.46
N PRO A 28 -2.96 8.14 -0.28
CA PRO A 28 -3.64 7.42 0.78
C PRO A 28 -3.47 5.92 0.57
N PHE A 29 -3.13 5.21 1.64
CA PHE A 29 -2.91 3.77 1.60
C PHE A 29 -3.62 3.08 2.77
N ARG A 30 -3.97 1.80 2.59
CA ARG A 30 -4.36 0.93 3.70
C ARG A 30 -3.41 -0.26 3.84
N PRO A 31 -3.01 -0.60 5.08
CA PRO A 31 -2.25 -1.80 5.33
C PRO A 31 -3.12 -3.06 5.17
N VAL A 32 -2.59 -4.07 4.49
CA VAL A 32 -3.12 -5.44 4.43
C VAL A 32 -2.07 -6.38 5.03
N GLN A 33 -2.44 -7.08 6.10
CA GLN A 33 -1.50 -7.83 6.93
C GLN A 33 -1.68 -9.35 6.79
N PHE A 34 -0.55 -10.05 6.72
CA PHE A 34 -0.44 -11.50 6.75
C PHE A 34 0.61 -11.88 7.79
N SER A 35 0.20 -12.60 8.83
CA SER A 35 1.10 -13.11 9.86
C SER A 35 1.15 -14.63 9.80
N ASP A 36 2.34 -15.19 10.01
CA ASP A 36 2.57 -16.64 10.04
C ASP A 36 3.83 -16.96 10.85
N ASP A 37 3.96 -18.22 11.29
CA ASP A 37 5.13 -18.66 12.09
C ASP A 37 6.39 -18.80 11.20
N ASP A 38 6.21 -18.79 9.87
CA ASP A 38 7.29 -18.78 8.89
C ASP A 38 7.08 -17.71 7.79
N LEU A 39 8.15 -16.98 7.49
CA LEU A 39 8.13 -15.90 6.50
C LEU A 39 7.69 -16.37 5.09
N PRO A 40 8.19 -17.49 4.55
CA PRO A 40 7.74 -17.98 3.23
C PRO A 40 6.23 -18.18 3.13
N THR A 41 5.59 -18.78 4.14
CA THR A 41 4.13 -18.99 4.15
C THR A 41 3.38 -17.67 4.21
N ALA A 42 3.82 -16.71 5.03
CA ALA A 42 3.24 -15.37 5.06
C ALA A 42 3.32 -14.67 3.69
N LEU A 43 4.47 -14.78 3.01
CA LEU A 43 4.69 -14.25 1.66
C LEU A 43 3.82 -14.95 0.61
N GLU A 44 3.68 -16.28 0.65
CA GLU A 44 2.85 -17.02 -0.29
C GLU A 44 1.36 -16.64 -0.16
N ARG A 45 0.90 -16.42 1.07
CA ARG A 45 -0.46 -15.94 1.34
C ARG A 45 -0.66 -14.52 0.82
N ALA A 46 0.30 -13.63 1.03
CA ALA A 46 0.28 -12.27 0.49
C ALA A 46 0.24 -12.29 -1.05
N ALA A 47 1.10 -13.10 -1.69
CA ALA A 47 1.14 -13.26 -3.14
C ALA A 47 -0.16 -13.85 -3.72
N THR A 48 -0.74 -14.85 -3.03
CA THR A 48 -2.03 -15.45 -3.41
C THR A 48 -3.14 -14.41 -3.34
N TRP A 49 -3.15 -13.59 -2.28
CA TRP A 49 -4.12 -12.51 -2.15
C TRP A 49 -3.95 -11.46 -3.26
N LEU A 50 -2.73 -10.98 -3.53
CA LEU A 50 -2.46 -10.01 -4.60
C LEU A 50 -2.95 -10.51 -5.96
N ARG A 51 -2.71 -11.79 -6.29
CA ARG A 51 -3.20 -12.39 -7.54
C ARG A 51 -4.73 -12.37 -7.63
N ARG A 52 -5.42 -12.81 -6.57
CA ARG A 52 -6.89 -12.82 -6.53
C ARG A 52 -7.47 -11.41 -6.62
N THR A 53 -6.87 -10.45 -5.93
CA THR A 53 -7.30 -9.05 -5.96
C THR A 53 -7.07 -8.46 -7.34
N GLN A 54 -5.93 -8.71 -7.98
CA GLN A 54 -5.68 -8.30 -9.37
C GLN A 54 -6.71 -8.89 -10.33
N GLU A 55 -7.07 -10.17 -10.19
CA GLU A 55 -8.08 -10.82 -11.02
C GLU A 55 -9.46 -10.15 -10.84
N TRP A 56 -9.83 -9.85 -9.59
CA TRP A 56 -11.08 -9.16 -9.27
C TRP A 56 -11.10 -7.70 -9.77
N LEU A 57 -10.01 -6.96 -9.53
CA LEU A 57 -9.80 -5.60 -10.01
C LEU A 57 -9.61 -5.56 -11.52
N GLY A 58 -9.31 -6.66 -12.19
CA GLY A 58 -8.96 -6.75 -13.61
C GLY A 58 -7.73 -5.92 -14.01
N GLU A 59 -6.94 -5.46 -13.04
CA GLU A 59 -5.66 -4.78 -13.17
C GLU A 59 -4.84 -4.98 -11.88
N PRO A 60 -3.49 -4.82 -11.90
CA PRO A 60 -2.65 -4.98 -10.72
C PRO A 60 -3.05 -4.03 -9.59
N VAL A 61 -2.92 -4.48 -8.33
CA VAL A 61 -3.04 -3.61 -7.15
C VAL A 61 -1.80 -2.74 -7.03
N ASP A 62 -1.99 -1.45 -6.80
CA ASP A 62 -0.93 -0.50 -6.45
C ASP A 62 -0.44 -0.77 -5.03
N VAL A 63 0.74 -1.40 -4.92
CA VAL A 63 1.46 -1.58 -3.66
C VAL A 63 2.54 -0.51 -3.54
N ILE A 64 2.42 0.36 -2.54
CA ILE A 64 3.34 1.48 -2.29
C ILE A 64 4.56 1.01 -1.49
N ALA A 65 4.35 0.12 -0.51
CA ALA A 65 5.42 -0.46 0.28
C ALA A 65 5.08 -1.86 0.80
N ILE A 66 6.12 -2.61 1.16
CA ILE A 66 6.02 -3.90 1.85
C ILE A 66 6.85 -3.80 3.12
N HIS A 67 6.22 -3.98 4.28
CA HIS A 67 6.88 -4.08 5.56
C HIS A 67 6.99 -5.55 5.96
N LEU A 68 8.20 -5.98 6.31
CA LEU A 68 8.49 -7.32 6.80
C LEU A 68 8.98 -7.19 8.25
N ASP A 69 8.26 -7.81 9.17
CA ASP A 69 8.59 -7.75 10.59
C ASP A 69 8.75 -9.16 11.18
N TYR A 70 9.51 -9.24 12.27
CA TYR A 70 9.69 -10.45 13.08
C TYR A 70 9.55 -10.08 14.55
N ASP A 71 8.69 -10.79 15.27
CA ASP A 71 8.47 -10.61 16.70
C ASP A 71 8.56 -11.96 17.42
N ASP A 72 9.31 -12.00 18.53
CA ASP A 72 9.44 -13.16 19.42
C ASP A 72 9.27 -12.82 20.92
N GLN A 73 8.73 -11.65 21.24
CA GLN A 73 8.65 -11.10 22.60
C GLN A 73 7.91 -12.03 23.58
N ASP A 74 6.94 -12.80 23.11
CA ASP A 74 6.09 -13.68 23.92
C ASP A 74 6.46 -15.17 23.81
N GLY A 75 7.64 -15.50 23.27
CA GLY A 75 8.10 -16.88 23.08
C GLY A 75 7.35 -17.66 21.99
N SER A 76 6.50 -16.98 21.22
CA SER A 76 5.82 -17.50 20.03
C SER A 76 6.25 -16.66 18.82
N PRO A 77 7.36 -17.02 18.16
CA PRO A 77 7.91 -16.22 17.08
C PRO A 77 6.96 -16.19 15.90
N TYR A 78 6.72 -15.02 15.33
CA TYR A 78 5.96 -14.87 14.09
C TYR A 78 6.60 -13.84 13.16
N TYR A 79 6.30 -13.98 11.88
CA TYR A 79 6.63 -13.05 10.82
C TYR A 79 5.39 -12.30 10.37
N GLU A 80 5.52 -11.00 10.14
CA GLU A 80 4.47 -10.15 9.59
C GLU A 80 4.85 -9.66 8.19
N VAL A 81 3.97 -9.86 7.21
CA VAL A 81 4.02 -9.21 5.90
C VAL A 81 2.87 -8.21 5.83
N LYS A 82 3.19 -6.91 5.77
CA LYS A 82 2.21 -5.83 5.67
C LYS A 82 2.39 -5.09 4.35
N LEU A 83 1.40 -5.20 3.47
CA LEU A 83 1.34 -4.49 2.19
C LEU A 83 0.64 -3.15 2.41
N LEU A 84 1.28 -2.04 2.04
CA LEU A 84 0.64 -0.73 2.00
C LEU A 84 0.08 -0.51 0.60
N CYS A 85 -1.21 -0.78 0.42
CA CYS A 85 -1.86 -0.68 -0.88
C CYS A 85 -2.59 0.66 -1.03
N ASN A 86 -2.64 1.21 -2.25
CA ASN A 86 -3.44 2.38 -2.58
C ASN A 86 -4.90 2.19 -2.12
N ASP A 87 -5.45 3.18 -1.41
CA ASP A 87 -6.82 3.13 -0.91
C ASP A 87 -7.87 3.04 -2.04
N GLU A 88 -7.62 3.70 -3.17
CA GLU A 88 -8.55 3.73 -4.30
C GLU A 88 -8.77 2.33 -4.93
N ASP A 89 -7.69 1.55 -5.04
CA ASP A 89 -7.75 0.18 -5.53
C ASP A 89 -8.54 -0.71 -4.58
N LEU A 90 -8.30 -0.57 -3.27
CA LEU A 90 -9.04 -1.34 -2.27
C LEU A 90 -10.52 -0.95 -2.20
N ALA A 91 -10.86 0.29 -2.57
CA ALA A 91 -12.24 0.75 -2.74
C ALA A 91 -12.89 0.22 -4.04
N GLY A 92 -12.12 -0.38 -4.95
CA GLY A 92 -12.61 -0.96 -6.20
C GLY A 92 -12.89 0.06 -7.30
N ALA A 93 -12.24 1.23 -7.28
CA ALA A 93 -12.43 2.27 -8.31
C ALA A 93 -12.16 1.75 -9.74
N PRO A 94 -11.12 0.92 -10.00
CA PRO A 94 -10.97 0.18 -11.27
C PRO A 94 -12.24 -0.47 -11.81
N VAL A 95 -12.97 -1.18 -10.94
CA VAL A 95 -14.18 -1.91 -11.30
C VAL A 95 -15.30 -0.93 -11.65
N ALA A 96 -15.49 0.11 -10.83
CA ALA A 96 -16.50 1.13 -11.04
C ALA A 96 -16.29 1.90 -12.36
N LEU A 97 -15.06 2.32 -12.63
CA LEU A 97 -14.69 3.02 -13.86
C LEU A 97 -14.97 2.19 -15.12
N ARG A 98 -14.65 0.89 -15.10
CA ARG A 98 -14.97 0.00 -16.22
C ARG A 98 -16.46 -0.24 -16.40
N ALA A 99 -17.23 -0.33 -15.31
CA ALA A 99 -18.68 -0.48 -15.38
C ALA A 99 -19.36 0.74 -16.01
N ALA A 100 -18.91 1.96 -15.64
CA ALA A 100 -19.38 3.21 -16.22
C ALA A 100 -19.11 3.27 -17.74
N ARG A 101 -17.88 2.96 -18.17
CA ARG A 101 -17.50 2.92 -19.60
C ARG A 101 -18.34 1.95 -20.44
N ARG A 102 -18.86 0.86 -19.85
CA ARG A 102 -19.73 -0.10 -20.54
C ARG A 102 -21.19 0.35 -20.64
N SER A 103 -21.60 1.29 -19.80
CA SER A 103 -22.98 1.79 -19.74
C SER A 103 -23.19 2.99 -20.69
N ASP A 104 -22.10 3.65 -21.09
CA ASP A 104 -22.09 4.80 -22.00
C ASP A 104 -21.92 4.44 -23.49
N GLY A 105 -21.83 3.15 -23.84
CA GLY A 105 -21.64 2.64 -25.21
C GLY A 105 -22.75 1.70 -25.64
#